data_AF-A0A261VJK5-F1
#
_entry.id   AF-A0A261VJK5-F1
#
_cell.length_a   1.000
_cell.length_b   1.000
_cell.length_c   1.000
_cell.angle_alpha   90.00
_cell.angle_beta   90.00
_cell.angle_gamma   90.00
#
_symmetry.space_group_name_H-M   'P 1'
#
loop_
_entity.id
_entity.type
_entity.pdbx_description
1 polymer ?
#
loop_
_entity_poly.entity_id
_entity_poly.type
_entity_poly.pdbx_seq_one_letter_code
_entity_poly.pdbx_strand_id
1 'polypeptide(L)'
;MQHSTPRYEDLTGPIPVSGRMHETVRARTFDIEVERVEFARKLQYHGSLGGATLRESAGVWAVVTARLAARAESVSVTRAAWRGPTGMRYELSDRVSLVPDLPPVDVDPGLPRRGRFVFEIRPDQVGGATLLVSQGPFPQLDSQAQIALDRLPLGADGALLIQDLLDMNPPGGAKP
;
A
#
# COMPACT_ATOMS: atom_id res chain seq x y z
N MET A 1 -35.71 10.04 21.45
CA MET A 1 -35.04 9.75 20.16
C MET A 1 -33.73 10.50 20.15
N GLN A 2 -32.60 9.79 20.22
CA GLN A 2 -31.27 10.39 20.20
C GLN A 2 -30.81 10.42 18.73
N HIS A 3 -30.82 11.59 18.12
CA HIS A 3 -30.37 11.77 16.74
C HIS A 3 -28.87 12.11 16.79
N SER A 4 -27.99 11.14 16.48
CA SER A 4 -26.58 11.46 16.26
C SER A 4 -26.44 11.91 14.81
N THR A 5 -26.39 13.21 14.57
CA THR A 5 -25.96 13.72 13.26
C THR A 5 -24.54 13.18 13.01
N PRO A 6 -24.29 12.48 11.88
CA PRO A 6 -22.94 12.04 11.51
C PRO A 6 -22.00 13.24 11.51
N ARG A 7 -20.73 13.02 11.89
CA ARG A 7 -19.76 14.12 11.87
C ARG A 7 -19.57 14.56 10.43
N TYR A 8 -19.21 15.83 10.20
CA TYR A 8 -19.03 16.38 8.84
C TYR A 8 -18.04 15.55 7.99
N GLU A 9 -17.03 14.95 8.64
CA GLU A 9 -16.06 14.03 8.04
C GLU A 9 -16.68 12.72 7.53
N ASP A 10 -17.80 12.27 8.11
CA ASP A 10 -18.56 11.10 7.65
C ASP A 10 -19.43 11.44 6.42
N LEU A 11 -19.78 12.73 6.25
CA LEU A 11 -20.61 13.21 5.14
C LEU A 11 -19.80 13.56 3.89
N THR A 12 -18.53 13.96 4.05
CA THR A 12 -17.64 14.33 2.94
C THR A 12 -16.45 13.39 2.78
N GLY A 13 -16.38 12.33 3.59
CA GLY A 13 -15.34 11.31 3.51
C GLY A 13 -15.29 10.59 2.15
N PRO A 14 -14.22 9.83 1.89
CA PRO A 14 -14.13 9.03 0.68
C PRO A 14 -15.25 8.00 0.60
N ILE A 15 -15.64 7.68 -0.64
CA ILE A 15 -16.58 6.62 -0.95
C ILE A 15 -15.83 5.28 -0.88
N PRO A 16 -16.09 4.42 0.12
CA PRO A 16 -15.35 3.17 0.27
C PRO A 16 -15.74 2.18 -0.83
N VAL A 17 -14.73 1.56 -1.45
CA VAL A 17 -14.89 0.41 -2.34
C VAL A 17 -14.12 -0.76 -1.75
N SER A 18 -14.83 -1.71 -1.16
CA SER A 18 -14.24 -2.82 -0.43
C SER A 18 -13.89 -4.01 -1.32
N GLY A 19 -12.81 -4.71 -1.00
CA GLY A 19 -12.45 -6.00 -1.59
C GLY A 19 -11.38 -6.73 -0.79
N ARG A 20 -10.87 -7.84 -1.33
CA ARG A 20 -9.89 -8.69 -0.66
C ARG A 20 -8.57 -8.74 -1.42
N MET A 21 -7.53 -9.23 -0.76
CA MET A 21 -6.23 -9.46 -1.39
C MET A 21 -6.36 -10.46 -2.56
N HIS A 22 -5.65 -10.20 -3.65
CA HIS A 22 -5.75 -10.91 -4.94
C HIS A 22 -7.10 -10.80 -5.68
N GLU A 23 -7.98 -9.88 -5.27
CA GLU A 23 -9.14 -9.49 -6.06
C GLU A 23 -8.89 -8.13 -6.70
N THR A 24 -9.41 -7.94 -7.92
CA THR A 24 -9.42 -6.61 -8.54
C THR A 24 -10.52 -5.76 -7.91
N VAL A 25 -10.11 -4.76 -7.12
CA VAL A 25 -11.00 -3.74 -6.56
C VAL A 25 -11.10 -2.58 -7.55
N ARG A 26 -12.32 -2.32 -8.00
CA ARG A 26 -12.61 -1.31 -9.04
C ARG A 26 -13.06 -0.01 -8.41
N ALA A 27 -12.12 0.88 -8.12
CA ALA A 27 -12.44 2.24 -7.72
C ALA A 27 -12.99 3.04 -8.93
N ARG A 28 -13.42 4.27 -8.71
CA ARG A 28 -14.02 5.12 -9.76
C ARG A 28 -13.09 5.30 -10.96
N THR A 29 -11.84 5.68 -10.72
CA THR A 29 -10.87 6.11 -11.74
C THR A 29 -9.74 5.10 -11.98
N PHE A 30 -9.52 4.18 -11.03
CA PHE A 30 -8.49 3.14 -11.13
C PHE A 30 -8.98 1.79 -10.63
N ASP A 31 -8.38 0.74 -11.16
CA ASP A 31 -8.47 -0.61 -10.61
C ASP A 31 -7.19 -0.91 -9.83
N ILE A 32 -7.31 -1.63 -8.71
CA ILE A 32 -6.18 -2.09 -7.90
C ILE A 32 -6.35 -3.55 -7.52
N GLU A 33 -5.26 -4.30 -7.61
CA GLU A 33 -5.16 -5.68 -7.13
C GLU A 33 -3.89 -5.81 -6.29
N VAL A 34 -4.03 -6.16 -5.01
CA VAL A 34 -2.87 -6.47 -4.17
C VAL A 34 -2.35 -7.85 -4.56
N GLU A 35 -1.19 -7.86 -5.20
CA GLU A 35 -0.54 -9.08 -5.68
C GLU A 35 0.25 -9.76 -4.56
N ARG A 36 0.89 -8.98 -3.69
CA ARG A 36 1.77 -9.50 -2.64
C ARG A 36 1.92 -8.51 -1.49
N VAL A 37 2.08 -9.05 -0.27
CA VAL A 37 2.50 -8.32 0.91
C VAL A 37 3.73 -9.02 1.50
N GLU A 38 4.78 -8.27 1.78
CA GLU A 38 6.00 -8.76 2.41
C GLU A 38 6.30 -7.97 3.67
N PHE A 39 6.84 -8.66 4.66
CA PHE A 39 7.28 -8.05 5.91
C PHE A 39 8.77 -8.24 6.12
N ALA A 40 9.44 -7.21 6.64
CA ALA A 40 10.86 -7.28 6.94
C ALA A 40 11.28 -6.43 8.13
N ARG A 41 12.36 -6.81 8.81
CA ARG A 41 13.03 -5.99 9.83
C ARG A 41 13.90 -4.91 9.20
N LYS A 42 14.52 -5.22 8.07
CA LYS A 42 15.39 -4.31 7.33
C LYS A 42 15.00 -4.30 5.85
N LEU A 43 15.11 -3.12 5.23
CA LEU A 43 15.03 -2.97 3.78
C LEU A 43 16.41 -2.64 3.23
N GLN A 44 16.76 -3.24 2.10
CA GLN A 44 17.89 -2.83 1.29
C GLN A 44 17.40 -2.38 -0.09
N TYR A 45 17.94 -1.29 -0.59
CA TYR A 45 17.67 -0.81 -1.94
C TYR A 45 18.85 -0.04 -2.49
N HIS A 46 18.94 0.03 -3.81
CA HIS A 46 19.88 0.90 -4.50
C HIS A 46 19.12 2.15 -4.93
N GLY A 47 19.50 3.29 -4.37
CA GLY A 47 18.91 4.56 -4.77
C GLY A 47 19.38 4.98 -6.16
N SER A 48 18.65 5.93 -6.76
CA SER A 48 19.03 6.57 -8.04
C SER A 48 20.41 7.25 -8.00
N LEU A 49 20.92 7.56 -6.81
CA LEU A 49 22.22 8.18 -6.57
C LEU A 49 23.39 7.19 -6.44
N GLY A 50 23.13 5.88 -6.61
CA GLY A 50 24.13 4.82 -6.52
C GLY A 50 24.38 4.33 -5.08
N GLY A 51 24.81 3.07 -4.96
CA GLY A 51 25.14 2.44 -3.68
C GLY A 51 23.95 1.78 -2.95
N ALA A 52 24.25 0.74 -2.19
CA ALA A 52 23.27 0.05 -1.36
C ALA A 52 22.93 0.88 -0.13
N THR A 53 21.63 1.11 0.09
CA THR A 53 21.09 1.76 1.28
C THR A 53 20.39 0.71 2.13
N LEU A 54 20.82 0.59 3.39
CA LEU A 54 20.13 -0.21 4.40
C LEU A 54 19.22 0.69 5.24
N ARG A 55 18.00 0.22 5.53
CA ARG A 55 17.03 0.89 6.40
C ARG A 55 16.51 -0.07 7.46
N GLU A 56 16.69 0.35 8.70
CA GLU A 56 16.14 -0.33 9.88
C GLU A 56 14.93 0.44 10.42
N SER A 57 14.01 -0.28 11.04
CA SER A 57 12.88 0.28 11.78
C SER A 57 12.78 -0.37 13.15
N ALA A 58 12.28 0.38 14.13
CA ALA A 58 11.86 -0.18 15.42
C ALA A 58 10.56 -0.98 15.30
N GLY A 59 9.81 -0.78 14.21
CA GLY A 59 8.66 -1.59 13.83
C GLY A 59 9.02 -2.67 12.81
N VAL A 60 8.03 -3.05 12.02
CA VAL A 60 8.14 -3.97 10.88
C VAL A 60 7.86 -3.17 9.62
N TRP A 61 8.74 -3.31 8.62
CA TRP A 61 8.45 -2.83 7.28
C TRP A 61 7.38 -3.70 6.66
N ALA A 62 6.31 -3.08 6.15
CA ALA A 62 5.34 -3.76 5.30
C ALA A 62 5.45 -3.19 3.90
N VAL A 63 5.66 -4.07 2.92
CA VAL A 63 5.76 -3.73 1.51
C VAL A 63 4.61 -4.39 0.79
N VAL A 64 3.71 -3.58 0.24
CA VAL A 64 2.59 -4.05 -0.54
C VAL A 64 2.87 -3.79 -2.01
N THR A 65 2.98 -4.85 -2.80
CA THR A 65 3.05 -4.76 -4.27
C THR A 65 1.65 -4.95 -4.83
N ALA A 66 1.20 -3.99 -5.63
CA ALA A 66 -0.10 -4.03 -6.26
C ALA A 66 -0.02 -3.70 -7.75
N ARG A 67 -0.89 -4.32 -8.52
CA ARG A 67 -1.15 -3.96 -9.92
C ARG A 67 -2.22 -2.87 -9.96
N LEU A 68 -1.93 -1.80 -10.66
CA LEU A 68 -2.78 -0.62 -10.85
C LEU A 68 -3.11 -0.48 -12.34
N ALA A 69 -4.35 -0.08 -12.64
CA ALA A 69 -4.75 0.28 -14.01
C ALA A 69 -5.67 1.49 -13.99
N ALA A 70 -5.42 2.46 -14.87
CA ALA A 70 -6.38 3.52 -15.13
C ALA A 70 -7.58 2.96 -15.89
N ARG A 71 -8.77 3.48 -15.59
CA ARG A 71 -10.02 3.00 -16.22
C ARG A 71 -10.35 3.75 -17.50
N ALA A 72 -10.53 5.06 -17.41
CA ALA A 72 -10.98 5.90 -18.54
C ALA A 72 -10.00 7.03 -18.87
N GLU A 73 -9.25 7.52 -17.89
CA GLU A 73 -8.31 8.63 -18.03
C GLU A 73 -7.03 8.38 -17.22
N SER A 74 -5.99 9.14 -17.53
CA SER A 74 -4.68 9.07 -16.86
C SER A 74 -4.76 9.43 -15.38
N VAL A 75 -3.92 8.72 -14.64
CA VAL A 75 -4.15 8.16 -13.32
C VAL A 75 -3.08 8.31 -12.25
N SER A 76 -2.97 9.39 -11.45
CA SER A 76 -1.95 9.40 -10.37
C SER A 76 -2.47 8.81 -9.07
N VAL A 77 -1.95 7.66 -8.65
CA VAL A 77 -2.21 7.07 -7.33
C VAL A 77 -1.15 7.54 -6.35
N THR A 78 -1.53 8.46 -5.47
CA THR A 78 -0.57 9.19 -4.61
C THR A 78 -0.66 8.86 -3.13
N ARG A 79 -1.77 8.25 -2.68
CA ARG A 79 -2.02 7.99 -1.25
C ARG A 79 -2.34 6.53 -0.98
N ALA A 80 -1.73 6.04 0.08
CA ALA A 80 -2.16 4.82 0.72
C ALA A 80 -1.94 4.90 2.24
N ALA A 81 -2.76 4.19 2.98
CA ALA A 81 -2.61 4.01 4.41
C ALA A 81 -2.86 2.55 4.79
N TRP A 82 -2.06 2.06 5.73
CA TRP A 82 -2.30 0.79 6.40
C TRP A 82 -3.17 1.02 7.62
N ARG A 83 -4.37 0.43 7.65
CA ARG A 83 -5.23 0.44 8.83
C ARG A 83 -5.09 -0.89 9.56
N GLY A 84 -4.47 -0.86 10.74
CA GLY A 84 -4.34 -2.02 11.60
C GLY A 84 -5.68 -2.49 12.19
N PRO A 85 -5.70 -3.66 12.85
CA PRO A 85 -6.91 -4.27 13.42
C PRO A 85 -7.57 -3.42 14.53
N THR A 86 -6.81 -2.53 15.17
CA THR A 86 -7.32 -1.59 16.18
C THR A 86 -7.87 -0.28 15.58
N GLY A 87 -7.81 -0.14 14.25
CA GLY A 87 -8.19 1.08 13.52
C GLY A 87 -7.05 2.10 13.38
N MET A 88 -5.87 1.86 13.97
CA MET A 88 -4.71 2.74 13.85
C MET A 88 -4.21 2.79 12.40
N ARG A 89 -3.95 4.01 11.92
CA ARG A 89 -3.51 4.25 10.53
C ARG A 89 -2.03 4.59 10.46
N TYR A 90 -1.36 4.00 9.48
CA TYR A 90 0.03 4.27 9.14
C TYR A 90 0.10 4.74 7.70
N GLU A 91 0.68 5.92 7.49
CA GLU A 91 0.89 6.49 6.17
C GLU A 91 2.12 5.87 5.48
N LEU A 92 2.26 6.14 4.18
CA LEU A 92 3.46 5.78 3.42
C LEU A 92 4.72 6.35 4.09
N SER A 93 5.77 5.51 4.22
CA SER A 93 7.04 5.94 4.78
C SER A 93 7.81 6.81 3.79
N ASP A 94 8.23 8.00 4.24
CA ASP A 94 9.10 8.91 3.50
C ASP A 94 10.59 8.48 3.54
N ARG A 95 10.96 7.58 4.46
CA ARG A 95 12.33 7.10 4.69
C ARG A 95 12.88 6.20 3.58
N VAL A 96 12.03 5.84 2.61
CA VAL A 96 12.34 4.98 1.46
C VAL A 96 12.18 5.70 0.11
N SER A 97 12.17 7.03 0.08
CA SER A 97 11.89 7.87 -1.12
C SER A 97 12.72 7.60 -2.38
N LEU A 98 13.83 6.86 -2.29
CA LEU A 98 14.67 6.50 -3.43
C LEU A 98 14.39 5.09 -4.00
N VAL A 99 13.44 4.37 -3.42
CA VAL A 99 12.98 3.08 -3.92
C VAL A 99 12.12 3.30 -5.18
N PRO A 100 12.32 2.52 -6.27
CA PRO A 100 11.50 2.68 -7.47
C PRO A 100 10.04 2.24 -7.26
N ASP A 101 9.15 2.69 -8.14
CA ASP A 101 7.72 2.30 -8.16
C ASP A 101 6.94 2.65 -6.88
N LEU A 102 7.44 3.58 -6.07
CA LEU A 102 6.66 4.16 -4.97
C LEU A 102 5.64 5.18 -5.50
N PRO A 103 4.56 5.45 -4.75
CA PRO A 103 3.68 6.58 -5.00
C PRO A 103 4.48 7.91 -5.09
N PRO A 104 4.13 8.81 -6.02
CA PRO A 104 3.01 8.72 -6.97
C PRO A 104 3.22 7.67 -8.07
N VAL A 105 2.20 6.85 -8.32
CA VAL A 105 2.19 5.89 -9.43
C VAL A 105 1.21 6.37 -10.50
N ASP A 106 1.76 6.90 -11.59
CA ASP A 106 0.97 7.34 -12.74
C ASP A 106 0.64 6.14 -13.65
N VAL A 107 -0.64 5.93 -13.91
CA VAL A 107 -1.14 4.86 -14.78
C VAL A 107 -2.01 5.44 -15.90
N ASP A 108 -1.89 4.87 -17.09
CA ASP A 108 -2.68 5.26 -18.26
C ASP A 108 -3.68 4.16 -18.64
N PRO A 109 -4.82 4.52 -19.26
CA PRO A 109 -5.79 3.53 -19.72
C PRO A 109 -5.14 2.49 -20.65
N GLY A 110 -5.35 1.21 -20.35
CA GLY A 110 -4.77 0.10 -21.11
C GLY A 110 -3.30 -0.22 -20.80
N LEU A 111 -2.63 0.56 -19.94
CA LEU A 111 -1.24 0.36 -19.53
C LEU A 111 -1.14 0.12 -18.02
N PRO A 112 -1.47 -1.11 -17.55
CA PRO A 112 -1.35 -1.42 -16.13
C PRO A 112 0.10 -1.37 -15.67
N ARG A 113 0.34 -0.87 -14.46
CA ARG A 113 1.66 -0.82 -13.83
C ARG A 113 1.64 -1.44 -12.45
N ARG A 114 2.80 -1.88 -11.98
CA ARG A 114 3.00 -2.24 -10.57
C ARG A 114 3.41 -1.02 -9.77
N GLY A 115 2.87 -0.91 -8.56
CA GLY A 115 3.25 0.06 -7.55
C GLY A 115 3.59 -0.64 -6.24
N ARG A 116 4.44 0.00 -5.43
CA ARG A 116 4.84 -0.48 -4.11
C ARG A 116 4.47 0.53 -3.03
N PHE A 117 3.66 0.11 -2.08
CA PHE A 117 3.27 0.91 -0.93
C PHE A 117 4.04 0.41 0.29
N VAL A 118 4.85 1.28 0.90
CA VAL A 118 5.78 0.89 1.97
C VAL A 118 5.40 1.61 3.26
N PHE A 119 5.26 0.85 4.33
CA PHE A 119 4.83 1.32 5.64
C PHE A 119 5.78 0.86 6.75
N GLU A 120 5.82 1.61 7.85
CA GLU A 120 6.47 1.21 9.09
C GLU A 120 5.41 0.96 10.15
N ILE A 121 5.21 -0.29 10.51
CA ILE A 121 4.04 -0.73 11.29
C ILE A 121 4.52 -1.33 12.60
N ARG A 122 3.75 -1.14 13.68
CA ARG A 122 4.03 -1.91 14.90
C ARG A 122 3.70 -3.40 14.69
N PRO A 123 4.44 -4.34 15.28
CA PRO A 123 4.20 -5.77 15.11
C PRO A 123 2.74 -6.21 15.38
N ASP A 124 2.10 -5.64 16.40
CA ASP A 124 0.72 -5.95 16.79
C ASP A 124 -0.35 -5.39 15.83
N GLN A 125 0.05 -4.57 14.85
CA GLN A 125 -0.86 -3.96 13.88
C GLN A 125 -0.74 -4.58 12.47
N VAL A 126 0.04 -5.64 12.33
CA VAL A 126 0.27 -6.34 11.03
C VAL A 126 -0.87 -7.30 10.68
N GLY A 127 -1.33 -8.13 11.61
CA GLY A 127 -2.41 -9.08 11.35
C GLY A 127 -3.78 -8.41 11.24
N GLY A 128 -4.63 -8.87 10.31
CA GLY A 128 -6.03 -8.40 10.20
C GLY A 128 -6.19 -6.96 9.70
N ALA A 129 -5.20 -6.47 8.96
CA ALA A 129 -5.18 -5.10 8.47
C ALA A 129 -6.00 -4.88 7.18
N THR A 130 -6.24 -3.61 6.87
CA THR A 130 -6.82 -3.15 5.61
C THR A 130 -5.91 -2.13 4.95
N LEU A 131 -5.60 -2.31 3.67
CA LEU A 131 -4.96 -1.29 2.85
C LEU A 131 -6.01 -0.31 2.33
N LEU A 132 -5.79 0.98 2.55
CA LEU A 132 -6.61 2.08 2.03
C LEU A 132 -5.83 2.75 0.91
N VAL A 133 -6.39 2.91 -0.30
CA VAL A 133 -5.70 3.54 -1.45
C VAL A 133 -6.59 4.57 -2.14
N SER A 134 -6.03 5.73 -2.46
CA SER A 134 -6.72 6.80 -3.17
C SER A 134 -5.78 7.60 -4.08
N GLN A 135 -6.37 8.37 -4.99
CA GLN A 135 -5.63 9.16 -5.98
C GLN A 135 -5.02 10.44 -5.41
N GLY A 136 -5.56 10.96 -4.31
CA GLY A 136 -5.15 12.23 -3.75
C GLY A 136 -5.20 12.29 -2.21
N PRO A 137 -4.61 13.35 -1.61
CA PRO A 137 -4.54 13.60 -0.18
C PRO A 137 -5.89 13.78 0.51
N PHE A 138 -6.88 14.26 -0.23
CA PHE A 138 -8.24 14.50 0.26
C PHE A 138 -9.22 13.90 -0.74
N PRO A 139 -9.44 12.58 -0.71
CA PRO A 139 -10.39 11.92 -1.61
C PRO A 139 -11.83 12.19 -1.16
N GLN A 140 -12.13 13.43 -0.76
CA GLN A 140 -13.49 13.80 -0.37
C GLN A 140 -14.39 13.58 -1.58
N LEU A 141 -15.44 12.79 -1.38
CA LEU A 141 -16.38 12.41 -2.44
C LEU A 141 -15.77 11.63 -3.63
N ASP A 142 -14.54 11.09 -3.47
CA ASP A 142 -13.94 10.19 -4.44
C ASP A 142 -13.75 8.79 -3.87
N SER A 143 -13.54 7.80 -4.73
CA SER A 143 -13.36 6.42 -4.31
C SER A 143 -12.06 6.22 -3.54
N GLN A 144 -12.17 5.49 -2.43
CA GLN A 144 -11.04 4.90 -1.73
C GLN A 144 -11.19 3.38 -1.76
N ALA A 145 -10.23 2.70 -2.38
CA ALA A 145 -10.16 1.25 -2.31
C ALA A 145 -9.82 0.83 -0.87
N GLN A 146 -10.58 -0.10 -0.30
CA GLN A 146 -10.34 -0.69 1.01
C GLN A 146 -10.15 -2.20 0.85
N ILE A 147 -8.91 -2.65 0.96
CA ILE A 147 -8.51 -4.02 0.62
C ILE A 147 -8.14 -4.75 1.90
N ALA A 148 -8.94 -5.75 2.27
CA ALA A 148 -8.60 -6.63 3.40
C ALA A 148 -7.33 -7.43 3.07
N LEU A 149 -6.35 -7.39 3.98
CA LEU A 149 -5.10 -8.12 3.85
C LEU A 149 -5.20 -9.46 4.58
N ASP A 150 -5.99 -10.36 4.00
CA ASP A 150 -6.45 -11.62 4.61
C ASP A 150 -5.65 -12.85 4.17
N ARG A 151 -4.68 -12.67 3.26
CA ARG A 151 -3.79 -13.72 2.74
C ARG A 151 -2.32 -13.33 2.89
N LEU A 152 -1.95 -12.94 4.11
CA LEU A 152 -0.58 -12.58 4.45
C LEU A 152 0.35 -13.81 4.45
N PRO A 153 1.65 -13.64 4.15
CA PRO A 153 2.59 -14.74 4.18
C PRO A 153 2.77 -15.26 5.60
N LEU A 154 2.66 -16.58 5.76
CA LEU A 154 2.86 -17.29 7.03
C LEU A 154 4.09 -18.18 6.93
N GLY A 155 4.83 -18.30 8.03
CA GLY A 155 5.91 -19.25 8.21
C GLY A 155 5.40 -20.67 8.46
N ALA A 156 6.32 -21.63 8.58
CA ALA A 156 5.99 -23.03 8.84
C ALA A 156 5.30 -23.25 10.20
N ASP A 157 5.47 -22.33 11.14
CA ASP A 157 4.84 -22.30 12.46
C ASP A 157 3.46 -21.63 12.46
N GLY A 158 2.98 -21.15 11.31
CA GLY A 158 1.71 -20.42 11.17
C GLY A 158 1.78 -18.97 11.64
N ALA A 159 2.94 -18.48 12.09
CA ALA A 159 3.15 -17.07 12.40
C ALA A 159 3.38 -16.25 11.11
N LEU A 160 3.21 -14.93 11.17
CA LEU A 160 3.52 -14.05 10.05
C LEU A 160 5.00 -14.18 9.66
N LEU A 161 5.27 -14.38 8.37
CA LEU A 161 6.62 -14.45 7.84
C LEU A 161 7.22 -13.04 7.78
N ILE A 162 8.13 -12.74 8.71
CA ILE A 162 8.89 -11.50 8.75
C ILE A 162 10.35 -11.81 8.41
N GLN A 163 10.81 -11.30 7.27
CA GLN A 163 12.18 -11.48 6.80
C GLN A 163 13.15 -10.62 7.60
N ASP A 164 14.39 -11.07 7.80
CA ASP A 164 15.41 -10.22 8.43
C ASP A 164 15.81 -9.06 7.50
N LEU A 165 15.88 -9.34 6.20
CA LEU A 165 16.24 -8.37 5.17
C LEU A 165 15.38 -8.62 3.92
N LEU A 166 14.77 -7.56 3.39
CA LEU A 166 14.10 -7.56 2.10
C LEU A 166 14.84 -6.64 1.13
N ASP A 167 15.28 -7.21 0.01
CA ASP A 167 15.84 -6.45 -1.11
C ASP A 167 14.69 -5.89 -1.96
N MET A 168 14.69 -4.57 -2.09
CA MET A 168 13.68 -3.79 -2.81
C MET A 168 14.16 -3.42 -4.23
N ASN A 169 15.26 -3.98 -4.71
CA ASN A 169 15.66 -3.84 -6.09
C ASN A 169 14.86 -4.80 -6.99
N PRO A 170 14.49 -4.40 -8.22
CA PRO A 170 13.84 -5.31 -9.16
C PRO A 170 14.78 -6.49 -9.47
N PRO A 171 14.26 -7.71 -9.66
CA PRO A 171 15.06 -8.85 -10.09
C PRO A 171 15.60 -8.59 -11.50
N GLY A 172 16.91 -8.35 -11.60
CA GLY A 172 17.62 -8.18 -12.87
C GLY A 172 17.69 -6.73 -13.34
N GLY A 173 18.77 -6.05 -12.97
CA GLY A 173 19.28 -4.93 -13.75
C GLY A 173 19.78 -5.45 -15.09
N ALA A 174 18.90 -5.55 -16.09
CA ALA A 174 19.34 -5.53 -17.47
C ALA A 174 19.84 -4.10 -17.74
N LYS A 175 21.17 -3.96 -17.77
CA LYS A 175 21.85 -2.79 -18.29
C LYS A 175 21.37 -2.57 -19.74
N PRO A 176 21.17 -1.32 -20.20
CA PRO A 176 20.98 -1.06 -21.63
C PRO A 176 22.18 -1.56 -22.46
#